data_AF-A0A0R2WHS2-F1
#
_entry.id   AF-A0A0R2WHS2-F1
#
_cell.length_a   1.000
_cell.length_b   1.000
_cell.length_c   1.000
_cell.angle_alpha   90.00
_cell.angle_beta   90.00
_cell.angle_gamma   90.00
#
_symmetry.space_group_name_H-M   'P 1'
#
loop_
_entity.id
_entity.type
_entity.pdbx_description
1 polymer ?
#
loop_
_entity_poly.entity_id
_entity_poly.type
_entity_poly.pdbx_seq_one_letter_code
_entity_poly.pdbx_strand_id
1 'polypeptide(L)'
;MAIWSVWVSAFDGRGRPGAKNGCLFYKMRSGKHRLGPDTRARVEEIDTAGQAAYAAFLQAARAAGEWPDGLSVEAGAKYLGEQIALAITQRASGEDPARIREMLTLALSVFTRP
;
A
#
# COMPACT_ATOMS: atom_id res chain seq x y z
N MET A 1 -5.90 -0.84 -17.07
CA MET A 1 -4.94 -1.99 -17.05
C MET A 1 -3.71 -1.74 -16.17
N ALA A 2 -3.38 -0.48 -15.85
CA ALA A 2 -2.19 -0.14 -15.08
C ALA A 2 -2.21 -0.65 -13.62
N ILE A 3 -3.37 -0.61 -12.96
CA ILE A 3 -3.55 -1.10 -11.57
C ILE A 3 -3.30 -2.61 -11.48
N TRP A 4 -3.73 -3.37 -12.48
CA TRP A 4 -3.49 -4.83 -12.55
C TRP A 4 -2.00 -5.15 -12.75
N SER A 5 -1.26 -4.30 -13.47
CA SER A 5 0.19 -4.45 -13.68
C SER A 5 1.00 -4.16 -12.40
N VAL A 6 0.56 -3.19 -11.59
CA VAL A 6 1.08 -2.96 -10.23
C VAL A 6 0.80 -4.18 -9.34
N TRP A 7 -0.40 -4.77 -9.48
CA TRP A 7 -0.83 -5.94 -8.74
C TRP A 7 0.04 -7.18 -8.99
N VAL A 8 0.35 -7.44 -10.25
CA VAL A 8 1.31 -8.47 -10.66
C VAL A 8 2.68 -8.13 -10.07
N SER A 9 3.27 -6.97 -10.38
CA SER A 9 4.66 -6.65 -9.93
C SER A 9 4.86 -6.64 -8.41
N ALA A 10 3.87 -6.23 -7.61
CA ALA A 10 4.00 -6.19 -6.15
C ALA A 10 3.92 -7.58 -5.49
N PHE A 11 3.35 -8.59 -6.16
CA PHE A 11 3.07 -9.92 -5.60
C PHE A 11 3.53 -11.11 -6.48
N ASP A 12 4.21 -10.89 -7.61
CA ASP A 12 4.65 -11.93 -8.56
C ASP A 12 5.86 -12.78 -8.10
N GLY A 13 6.05 -12.97 -6.80
CA GLY A 13 6.98 -14.00 -6.32
C GLY A 13 8.48 -13.74 -6.56
N ARG A 14 8.89 -12.66 -7.26
CA ARG A 14 10.26 -12.12 -7.18
C ARG A 14 10.40 -11.29 -5.89
N GLY A 15 10.14 -11.95 -4.77
CA GLY A 15 10.24 -11.35 -3.44
C GLY A 15 11.65 -10.81 -3.23
N ARG A 16 11.76 -9.51 -2.97
CA ARG A 16 13.00 -8.94 -2.45
C ARG A 16 13.44 -9.78 -1.24
N PRO A 17 14.70 -10.26 -1.18
CA PRO A 17 15.20 -10.96 0.00
C PRO A 17 14.93 -10.09 1.24
N GLY A 18 14.09 -10.58 2.15
CA GLY A 18 13.58 -9.81 3.31
C GLY A 18 12.06 -9.70 3.42
N ALA A 19 11.30 -10.00 2.36
CA ALA A 19 9.83 -10.00 2.36
C ALA A 19 9.19 -10.94 3.39
N LYS A 20 9.91 -11.99 3.83
CA LYS A 20 9.49 -12.94 4.87
C LYS A 20 9.42 -12.30 6.27
N ASN A 21 10.11 -11.18 6.47
CA ASN A 21 10.21 -10.51 7.77
C ASN A 21 9.29 -9.28 7.87
N GLY A 22 8.47 -9.00 6.85
CA GLY A 22 7.65 -7.79 6.74
C GLY A 22 8.44 -6.54 6.30
N CYS A 23 7.85 -5.36 6.48
CA CYS A 23 8.49 -4.08 6.19
C CYS A 23 8.83 -3.35 7.50
N LEU A 24 10.11 -3.01 7.69
CA LEU A 24 10.58 -2.29 8.88
C LEU A 24 9.80 -0.98 9.08
N PHE A 25 9.60 -0.22 8.00
CA PHE A 25 8.83 1.03 8.05
C PHE A 25 7.42 0.81 8.63
N TYR A 26 6.66 -0.17 8.14
CA TYR A 26 5.30 -0.42 8.64
C TYR A 26 5.28 -0.85 10.11
N LYS A 27 6.29 -1.61 10.56
CA LYS A 27 6.45 -1.95 12.00
C LYS A 27 6.73 -0.72 12.85
N MET A 28 7.60 0.18 12.38
CA MET A 28 7.90 1.42 13.08
C MET A 28 6.69 2.37 13.07
N ARG A 29 5.96 2.45 11.95
CA ARG A 29 4.74 3.27 11.81
C ARG A 29 3.65 2.84 12.78
N SER A 30 3.36 1.54 12.89
CA SER A 30 2.35 1.02 13.84
C SER A 30 2.78 1.20 15.30
N GLY A 31 4.07 1.05 15.58
CA GLY A 31 4.68 1.24 16.90
C GLY A 31 5.11 2.67 17.21
N LYS A 32 4.72 3.70 16.44
CA LYS A 32 5.35 5.03 16.49
C LYS A 32 5.32 5.71 17.86
N HIS A 33 4.35 5.37 18.70
CA HIS A 33 4.22 5.85 20.08
C HIS A 33 5.37 5.40 20.99
N ARG A 34 6.13 4.37 20.61
CA ARG A 34 7.29 3.83 21.35
C ARG A 34 8.62 4.41 20.87
N LEU A 35 8.61 5.24 19.83
CA LEU A 35 9.81 5.80 19.23
C LEU A 35 10.21 7.12 19.89
N GLY A 36 11.52 7.32 20.02
CA GLY A 36 12.10 8.63 20.35
C GLY A 36 11.72 9.70 19.30
N PRO A 37 11.80 10.99 19.65
CA PRO A 37 11.30 12.09 18.81
C PRO A 37 11.93 12.08 17.41
N ASP A 38 13.25 11.91 17.32
CA ASP A 38 13.95 11.94 16.03
C ASP A 38 13.55 10.78 15.12
N THR A 39 13.49 9.56 15.66
CA THR A 39 13.07 8.39 14.87
C THR A 39 11.61 8.51 14.43
N ARG A 40 10.75 9.06 15.29
CA ARG A 40 9.33 9.31 14.95
C ARG A 40 9.20 10.31 13.82
N ALA A 41 9.93 11.42 13.87
CA ALA A 41 9.96 12.42 12.81
C ALA A 41 10.40 11.79 11.48
N ARG A 42 11.44 10.95 11.49
CA ARG A 42 11.87 10.22 10.27
C ARG A 42 10.81 9.26 9.74
N VAL A 43 10.10 8.56 10.61
CA VAL A 43 8.98 7.70 10.19
C VAL A 43 7.86 8.53 9.56
N GLU A 44 7.53 9.68 10.13
CA GLU A 44 6.49 10.58 9.59
C GLU A 44 6.90 11.22 8.26
N GLU A 45 8.18 11.55 8.08
CA GLU A 45 8.75 11.99 6.79
C GLU A 45 8.59 10.90 5.71
N ILE A 46 8.92 9.65 6.04
CA ILE A 46 8.78 8.52 5.11
C ILE A 46 7.30 8.26 4.79
N ASP A 47 6.41 8.33 5.79
CA ASP A 47 4.96 8.15 5.60
C ASP A 47 4.39 9.22 4.67
N THR A 48 4.79 10.49 4.89
CA THR A 48 4.40 11.62 4.04
C THR A 48 4.89 11.45 2.60
N ALA A 49 6.14 11.03 2.41
CA ALA A 49 6.69 10.78 1.07
C ALA A 49 6.00 9.61 0.36
N GLY A 50 5.70 8.52 1.09
CA GLY A 50 4.95 7.38 0.55
C GLY A 50 3.54 7.77 0.14
N GLN A 51 2.85 8.55 0.98
CA GLN A 51 1.51 9.04 0.71
C GLN A 51 1.47 9.96 -0.52
N ALA A 52 2.46 10.85 -0.66
CA ALA A 52 2.60 11.71 -1.83
C ALA A 52 2.83 10.88 -3.11
N ALA A 53 3.62 9.82 -3.04
CA ALA A 53 3.84 8.92 -4.17
C ALA A 53 2.55 8.18 -4.58
N TYR A 54 1.76 7.69 -3.62
CA TYR A 54 0.46 7.08 -3.92
C TYR A 54 -0.51 8.09 -4.54
N ALA A 55 -0.57 9.31 -4.01
CA ALA A 55 -1.43 10.36 -4.57
C ALA A 55 -1.02 10.72 -6.01
N ALA A 56 0.29 10.86 -6.29
CA ALA A 56 0.79 11.14 -7.63
C ALA A 56 0.45 10.01 -8.61
N PHE A 57 0.62 8.74 -8.19
CA PHE A 57 0.27 7.57 -9.00
C PHE A 57 -1.23 7.56 -9.35
N LEU A 58 -2.10 7.80 -8.37
CA LEU A 58 -3.55 7.78 -8.57
C LEU A 58 -4.05 9.01 -9.35
N GLN A 59 -3.40 10.16 -9.17
CA GLN A 59 -3.67 11.35 -9.97
C GLN A 59 -3.37 11.11 -11.46
N ALA A 60 -2.28 10.39 -11.77
CA ALA A 60 -1.96 10.00 -13.14
C ALA A 60 -3.03 9.05 -13.73
N ALA A 61 -3.50 8.07 -12.95
CA ALA A 61 -4.60 7.18 -13.36
C ALA A 61 -5.91 7.95 -13.62
N ARG A 62 -6.20 8.97 -12.80
CA ARG A 62 -7.34 9.87 -13.01
C ARG A 62 -7.21 10.70 -14.28
N ALA A 63 -6.05 11.27 -14.54
CA ALA A 63 -5.79 12.02 -15.76
C ALA A 63 -5.94 11.15 -17.03
N ALA A 64 -5.66 9.85 -16.92
CA ALA A 64 -5.87 8.87 -17.98
C ALA A 64 -7.33 8.40 -18.15
N GLY A 65 -8.26 8.88 -17.33
CA GLY A 65 -9.67 8.48 -17.37
C GLY A 65 -9.95 7.07 -16.83
N GLU A 66 -8.99 6.43 -16.15
CA GLU A 66 -9.12 5.10 -15.53
C GLU A 66 -9.68 5.16 -14.10
N TRP A 67 -10.09 6.34 -13.62
CA TRP A 67 -10.47 6.57 -12.22
C TRP A 67 -11.98 6.55 -12.00
N PRO A 68 -12.48 5.92 -10.92
CA PRO A 68 -13.90 5.90 -10.58
C PRO A 68 -14.41 7.28 -10.17
N ASP A 69 -15.66 7.57 -10.53
CA ASP A 69 -16.32 8.81 -10.15
C ASP A 69 -16.63 8.82 -8.64
N GLY A 70 -16.55 9.99 -8.01
CA GLY A 70 -16.87 10.17 -6.58
C GLY A 70 -15.78 9.79 -5.58
N LEU A 71 -14.75 9.03 -5.97
CA LEU A 71 -13.59 8.76 -5.11
C LEU A 71 -12.56 9.89 -5.22
N SER A 72 -12.21 10.55 -4.11
CA SER A 72 -11.12 11.52 -4.13
C SER A 72 -9.76 10.82 -4.22
N VAL A 73 -8.82 11.42 -4.95
CA VAL A 73 -7.44 10.90 -5.08
C VAL A 73 -6.75 10.81 -3.72
N GLU A 74 -7.03 11.77 -2.82
CA GLU A 74 -6.48 11.77 -1.47
C GLU A 74 -6.99 10.57 -0.65
N ALA A 75 -8.31 10.33 -0.65
CA ALA A 75 -8.90 9.20 0.05
C ALA A 75 -8.42 7.88 -0.56
N GLY A 76 -8.34 7.80 -1.88
CA GLY A 76 -7.79 6.65 -2.59
C GLY A 76 -6.33 6.36 -2.21
N ALA A 77 -5.49 7.39 -2.12
CA ALA A 77 -4.09 7.23 -1.74
C ALA A 77 -3.96 6.70 -0.31
N LYS A 78 -4.74 7.27 0.64
CA LYS A 78 -4.75 6.82 2.03
C LYS A 78 -5.20 5.36 2.12
N TYR A 79 -6.30 5.04 1.45
CA TYR A 79 -6.84 3.69 1.38
C TYR A 79 -5.82 2.69 0.83
N LEU A 80 -5.18 3.02 -0.31
CA LEU A 80 -4.17 2.17 -0.95
C LEU A 80 -2.99 1.89 0.00
N GLY A 81 -2.47 2.92 0.67
CA GLY A 81 -1.41 2.77 1.66
C GLY A 81 -1.78 1.82 2.79
N GLU A 82 -3.00 1.95 3.34
CA GLU A 82 -3.48 1.07 4.41
C GLU A 82 -3.67 -0.39 3.94
N GLN A 83 -4.21 -0.62 2.73
CA GLN A 83 -4.35 -1.99 2.18
C GLN A 83 -2.98 -2.67 1.97
N ILE A 84 -1.98 -1.92 1.47
CA ILE A 84 -0.61 -2.42 1.30
C ILE A 84 0.02 -2.72 2.67
N ALA A 85 -0.15 -1.83 3.65
CA ALA A 85 0.36 -2.03 5.00
C ALA A 85 -0.21 -3.31 5.66
N LEU A 86 -1.52 -3.52 5.51
CA LEU A 86 -2.21 -4.70 6.00
C LEU A 86 -1.69 -5.99 5.34
N ALA A 87 -1.61 -6.02 4.01
CA ALA A 87 -1.13 -7.20 3.28
C ALA A 87 0.32 -7.57 3.67
N ILE A 88 1.20 -6.57 3.85
CA ILE A 88 2.57 -6.80 4.33
C ILE A 88 2.59 -7.35 5.75
N THR A 89 1.73 -6.82 6.62
CA THR A 89 1.61 -7.28 8.02
C THR A 89 1.14 -8.73 8.06
N GLN A 90 0.10 -9.08 7.30
CA GLN A 90 -0.40 -10.45 7.18
C GLN A 90 0.69 -11.42 6.69
N ARG A 91 1.44 -11.05 5.65
CA ARG A 91 2.57 -11.88 5.19
C ARG A 91 3.63 -12.07 6.28
N ALA A 92 3.94 -11.02 7.04
CA ALA A 92 4.91 -11.10 8.14
C ALA A 92 4.43 -11.98 9.30
N SER A 93 3.11 -12.07 9.49
CA SER A 93 2.46 -12.97 10.45
C SER A 93 2.35 -14.42 9.96
N GLY A 94 2.82 -14.74 8.74
CA GLY A 94 2.75 -16.09 8.17
C GLY A 94 1.39 -16.48 7.61
N GLU A 95 0.51 -15.51 7.38
CA GLU A 95 -0.80 -15.74 6.75
C GLU A 95 -0.65 -16.31 5.34
N ASP A 96 -1.61 -17.13 4.92
CA ASP A 96 -1.61 -17.77 3.60
C ASP A 96 -1.57 -16.71 2.48
N PRO A 97 -0.53 -16.71 1.62
CA PRO A 97 -0.43 -15.80 0.50
C PRO A 97 -1.64 -15.82 -0.45
N ALA A 98 -2.32 -16.96 -0.61
CA ALA A 98 -3.51 -17.04 -1.46
C ALA A 98 -4.67 -16.24 -0.86
N ARG A 99 -4.90 -16.36 0.45
CA ARG A 99 -5.89 -15.57 1.20
C ARG A 99 -5.58 -14.07 1.16
N ILE A 100 -4.32 -13.69 1.38
CA ILE A 100 -3.89 -12.28 1.30
C ILE A 100 -4.15 -11.72 -0.09
N ARG A 101 -3.81 -12.49 -1.13
CA ARG A 101 -4.05 -12.13 -2.52
C ARG A 101 -5.54 -11.90 -2.78
N GLU A 102 -6.39 -12.84 -2.39
CA GLU A 102 -7.85 -12.73 -2.54
C GLU A 102 -8.41 -11.48 -1.85
N MET A 103 -8.05 -11.25 -0.58
CA MET A 103 -8.47 -10.07 0.16
C MET A 103 -8.01 -8.77 -0.50
N LEU A 104 -6.77 -8.73 -0.98
CA LEU A 104 -6.24 -7.55 -1.63
C LEU A 104 -6.89 -7.32 -3.01
N THR A 105 -7.29 -8.37 -3.73
CA THR A 105 -8.09 -8.24 -4.96
C THR A 105 -9.39 -7.52 -4.65
N LEU A 106 -10.11 -8.00 -3.62
CA LEU A 106 -11.39 -7.44 -3.22
C LEU A 106 -11.22 -5.98 -2.77
N ALA A 107 -10.24 -5.71 -1.91
CA ALA A 107 -9.98 -4.37 -1.41
C ALA A 107 -9.67 -3.37 -2.54
N LEU A 108 -8.84 -3.77 -3.52
CA LEU A 108 -8.44 -2.87 -4.60
C LEU A 108 -9.46 -2.76 -5.75
N SER A 109 -10.55 -3.53 -5.71
CA SER A 109 -11.66 -3.42 -6.67
C SER A 109 -12.34 -2.05 -6.67
N VAL A 110 -12.21 -1.29 -5.58
CA VAL A 110 -12.72 0.09 -5.50
C VAL A 110 -12.07 1.05 -6.49
N PHE A 111 -10.92 0.68 -7.07
CA PHE A 111 -10.20 1.49 -8.06
C PHE A 111 -10.49 1.08 -9.51
N THR A 112 -11.32 0.05 -9.73
CA THR A 112 -11.75 -0.35 -11.07
C THR A 112 -13.12 0.25 -11.38
N ARG A 113 -13.32 0.76 -12.59
CA ARG A 113 -14.67 1.04 -13.08
C ARG A 113 -15.48 -0.26 -13.14
N PRO A 114 -16.80 -0.22 -12.88
CA PRO A 114 -17.71 -1.28 -13.27
C PRO A 114 -17.62 -1.59 -14.77
#